data_AF-A0A7W0ZNX6-F1
#
_entry.id   AF-A0A7W0ZNX6-F1
#
_cell.length_a   1.000
_cell.length_b   1.000
_cell.length_c   1.000
_cell.angle_alpha   90.00
_cell.angle_beta   90.00
_cell.angle_gamma   90.00
#
_symmetry.space_group_name_H-M   'P 1'
#
loop_
_entity.id
_entity.type
_entity.pdbx_description
1 polymer ?
#
loop_
_entity_poly.entity_id
_entity_poly.type
_entity_poly.pdbx_seq_one_letter_code
_entity_poly.pdbx_strand_id
1 'polypeptide(L)'
;MNVFFQLWDTTTGNLVTEFDSEEEAIRALREVRAEDGNEPILEYALVRFQDGRPILVAKESDLVFYLARAVDPAGDSVAAGGRSLRQSG
;
A
#
# COMPACT_ATOMS: atom_id res chain seq x y z
N MET A 1 8.52 -15.89 8.58
CA MET A 1 7.53 -15.50 7.54
C MET A 1 8.27 -14.64 6.55
N ASN A 2 8.39 -15.09 5.29
CA ASN A 2 8.93 -14.25 4.23
C ASN A 2 7.78 -13.43 3.66
N VAL A 3 7.88 -12.11 3.81
CA VAL A 3 6.94 -11.15 3.24
C VAL A 3 7.73 -10.18 2.39
N PHE A 4 7.35 -10.05 1.13
CA PHE A 4 7.93 -9.09 0.20
C PHE A 4 6.84 -8.59 -0.74
N PHE A 5 7.12 -7.52 -1.48
CA PHE A 5 6.19 -6.88 -2.38
C PHE A 5 6.79 -6.86 -3.77
N GLN A 6 5.95 -7.01 -4.79
CA GLN A 6 6.36 -6.93 -6.18
C GLN A 6 5.49 -5.93 -6.90
N LEU A 7 6.13 -5.09 -7.70
CA LEU A 7 5.47 -4.18 -8.61
C LEU A 7 5.49 -4.76 -10.01
N TRP A 8 4.31 -4.95 -10.56
CA TRP A 8 4.10 -5.53 -11.87
C TRP A 8 3.57 -4.48 -12.83
N ASP A 9 4.14 -4.45 -14.02
CA ASP A 9 3.59 -3.73 -15.16
C ASP A 9 2.48 -4.57 -15.78
N THR A 10 1.25 -4.07 -15.70
CA THR A 10 0.05 -4.79 -16.16
C THR A 10 -0.13 -4.74 -17.67
N THR A 11 0.46 -3.75 -18.33
CA THR A 11 0.44 -3.58 -19.80
C THR A 11 1.28 -4.64 -20.49
N THR A 12 2.46 -4.92 -19.96
CA THR A 12 3.45 -5.86 -20.53
C THR A 12 3.53 -7.18 -19.79
N GLY A 13 2.99 -7.27 -18.57
CA GLY A 13 3.05 -8.45 -17.72
C GLY A 13 4.42 -8.69 -17.08
N ASN A 14 5.29 -7.67 -17.05
CA ASN A 14 6.64 -7.78 -16.54
C ASN A 14 6.74 -7.36 -15.07
N LEU A 15 7.62 -8.03 -14.33
CA LEU A 15 8.05 -7.56 -13.03
C LEU A 15 8.90 -6.30 -13.23
N VAL A 16 8.47 -5.19 -12.65
CA VAL A 16 9.23 -3.93 -12.63
C VAL A 16 10.31 -4.03 -11.57
N THR A 17 9.91 -4.35 -10.34
CA THR A 17 10.83 -4.45 -9.20
C THR A 17 10.21 -5.25 -8.05
N GLU A 18 11.07 -5.70 -7.15
CA GLU A 18 10.73 -6.31 -5.86
C GLU A 18 11.15 -5.37 -4.72
N PHE A 19 10.41 -5.42 -3.61
CA PHE A 19 10.66 -4.65 -2.41
C PHE A 19 10.57 -5.55 -1.18
N ASP A 20 11.48 -5.35 -0.23
CA ASP A 20 11.47 -6.06 1.05
C ASP A 20 10.33 -5.60 1.99
N SER A 21 9.71 -4.43 1.74
CA SER A 21 8.66 -3.87 2.58
C SER A 21 7.62 -3.05 1.82
N GLU A 22 6.45 -2.86 2.44
CA GLU A 22 5.35 -2.05 1.90
C GLU A 22 5.76 -0.57 1.78
N GLU A 23 6.50 -0.07 2.77
CA GLU A 23 6.96 1.32 2.83
C GLU A 23 7.91 1.67 1.67
N GLU A 24 8.83 0.77 1.33
CA GLU A 24 9.73 0.92 0.17
C GLU A 24 8.92 0.94 -1.14
N ALA A 25 7.94 0.05 -1.28
CA ALA A 25 7.07 0.00 -2.45
C ALA A 25 6.24 1.28 -2.62
N ILE A 26 5.68 1.79 -1.52
CA ILE A 26 4.92 3.05 -1.50
C ILE A 26 5.86 4.22 -1.84
N ARG A 27 7.08 4.26 -1.31
CA ARG A 27 8.04 5.33 -1.60
C ARG A 27 8.37 5.39 -3.08
N ALA A 28 8.72 4.26 -3.69
CA ALA A 28 9.03 4.18 -5.11
C ALA A 28 7.85 4.62 -5.99
N LEU A 29 6.63 4.16 -5.68
CA LEU A 29 5.43 4.56 -6.41
C LEU A 29 5.09 6.05 -6.25
N ARG A 30 5.46 6.65 -5.12
CA ARG A 30 5.32 8.10 -4.90
C ARG A 30 6.31 8.91 -5.71
N GLU A 31 7.53 8.42 -5.88
CA GLU A 31 8.54 9.05 -6.72
C GLU A 31 8.03 9.11 -8.17
N VAL A 32 7.58 7.96 -8.71
CA VAL A 32 6.94 7.90 -10.04
C VAL A 32 5.76 8.87 -10.14
N ARG A 33 4.89 8.89 -9.12
CA ARG A 33 3.74 9.80 -9.11
C ARG A 33 4.14 11.28 -9.07
N ALA A 34 5.24 11.62 -8.41
CA ALA A 34 5.74 12.98 -8.33
C ALA A 34 6.39 13.45 -9.64
N GLU A 35 7.00 12.52 -10.39
CA GLU A 35 7.66 12.80 -11.66
C GLU A 35 6.67 12.87 -12.83
N ASP A 36 5.75 11.90 -12.93
CA ASP A 36 4.91 11.66 -14.11
C ASP A 36 3.39 11.73 -13.82
N GLY A 37 3.00 11.98 -12.56
CA GLY A 37 1.60 12.04 -12.17
C GLY A 37 0.96 10.65 -11.98
N ASN A 38 -0.37 10.59 -12.09
CA ASN A 38 -1.09 9.34 -11.81
C ASN A 38 -1.13 8.36 -12.99
N GLU A 39 -0.88 8.81 -14.22
CA GLU A 39 -1.00 7.99 -15.44
C GLU A 39 -0.18 6.70 -15.38
N PRO A 40 1.13 6.71 -15.11
CA PRO A 40 1.92 5.47 -15.08
C PRO A 40 1.50 4.54 -13.93
N ILE A 41 0.96 5.08 -12.84
CA ILE A 41 0.48 4.28 -11.71
C ILE A 41 -0.72 3.41 -12.10
N LEU A 42 -1.51 3.84 -13.09
CA LEU A 42 -2.65 3.07 -13.59
C LEU A 42 -2.21 1.79 -14.31
N GLU A 43 -0.95 1.74 -14.77
CA GLU A 43 -0.40 0.59 -15.47
C GLU A 43 0.27 -0.41 -14.51
N TYR A 44 0.31 -0.12 -13.21
CA TYR A 44 0.95 -0.97 -12.22
C TYR A 44 -0.02 -1.77 -11.35
N ALA A 45 0.48 -2.91 -10.86
CA ALA A 45 -0.13 -3.74 -9.84
C ALA A 45 0.87 -4.03 -8.72
N LEU A 46 0.47 -3.72 -7.48
CA LEU A 46 1.24 -4.05 -6.28
C LEU A 46 0.75 -5.38 -5.72
N VAL A 47 1.64 -6.35 -5.63
CA VAL A 47 1.36 -7.70 -5.13
C VAL A 47 2.21 -7.96 -3.90
N ARG A 48 1.56 -8.37 -2.80
CA ARG A 48 2.23 -8.83 -1.59
C ARG A 48 2.38 -10.33 -1.65
N PHE A 49 3.59 -10.83 -1.45
CA PHE A 49 3.83 -12.24 -1.20
C PHE A 49 3.91 -12.49 0.29
N GLN A 50 3.13 -13.45 0.78
CA GLN A 50 3.20 -13.92 2.16
C GLN A 50 3.37 -15.43 2.14
N ASP A 51 4.53 -15.91 2.60
CA ASP A 51 4.88 -17.33 2.64
C ASP A 51 4.65 -18.02 1.27
N GLY A 52 5.08 -17.33 0.21
CA GLY A 52 4.98 -17.79 -1.19
C GLY A 52 3.60 -17.65 -1.83
N ARG A 53 2.61 -17.07 -1.13
CA ARG A 53 1.28 -16.82 -1.68
C ARG A 53 1.15 -15.38 -2.16
N PRO A 54 0.82 -15.14 -3.44
CA PRO A 54 0.56 -13.80 -3.94
C PRO A 54 -0.82 -13.31 -3.46
N ILE A 55 -0.85 -12.09 -2.96
CA ILE A 55 -2.04 -11.35 -2.55
C ILE A 55 -2.00 -10.01 -3.29
N LEU A 56 -2.96 -9.77 -4.17
CA LEU A 56 -3.07 -8.47 -4.84
C LEU A 56 -3.42 -7.41 -3.78
N VAL A 57 -2.56 -6.39 -3.64
CA VAL A 57 -2.78 -5.26 -2.73
C VAL A 57 -3.66 -4.23 -3.41
N ALA A 58 -3.25 -3.77 -4.58
CA ALA A 58 -3.97 -2.80 -5.39
C ALA A 58 -3.43 -2.82 -6.83
N LYS A 59 -4.24 -2.35 -7.78
CA LYS A 59 -3.86 -2.15 -9.18
C LYS A 59 -4.62 -0.98 -9.77
N GLU A 60 -4.13 -0.43 -10.88
CA GLU A 60 -4.86 0.58 -11.65
C GLU A 60 -5.32 1.75 -10.76
N SER A 61 -6.60 2.10 -10.80
CA SER A 61 -7.19 3.16 -9.98
C SER A 61 -7.11 2.86 -8.47
N ASP A 62 -7.26 1.60 -8.06
CA ASP A 62 -7.13 1.21 -6.65
C ASP A 62 -5.74 1.50 -6.12
N LEU A 63 -4.70 1.39 -6.97
CA LEU A 63 -3.33 1.69 -6.56
C LEU A 63 -3.15 3.19 -6.31
N VAL A 64 -3.75 4.04 -7.14
CA VAL A 64 -3.77 5.50 -6.92
C VAL A 64 -4.45 5.86 -5.60
N PHE A 65 -5.62 5.27 -5.32
CA PHE A 65 -6.34 5.48 -4.06
C PHE A 65 -5.56 4.96 -2.85
N TYR A 66 -4.93 3.79 -2.99
CA TYR A 66 -4.10 3.20 -1.96
C TYR A 66 -2.92 4.10 -1.60
N LEU A 67 -2.21 4.64 -2.60
CA LEU A 67 -1.10 5.58 -2.39
C LEU A 67 -1.57 6.88 -1.73
N ALA A 68 -2.75 7.39 -2.11
CA ALA A 68 -3.35 8.56 -1.48
C ALA A 68 -3.70 8.29 -0.01
N ARG A 69 -4.23 7.12 0.33
CA ARG A 69 -4.55 6.75 1.72
C ARG A 69 -3.30 6.52 2.58
N ALA A 70 -2.22 6.02 1.98
CA ALA A 70 -0.94 5.87 2.67
C ALA A 70 -0.32 7.22 3.10
N VAL A 71 -0.84 8.36 2.62
CA VAL A 71 -0.38 9.72 3.02
C VAL A 71 -0.92 10.11 4.40
N ASP A 72 -1.91 9.39 4.93
CA ASP A 72 -2.48 9.62 6.26
C ASP A 72 -2.00 8.56 7.28
N PRO A 73 -0.81 8.71 7.89
CA PRO A 73 -0.46 7.97 9.11
C PRO A 73 -1.20 8.49 10.36
N ALA A 74 -2.10 9.47 10.23
CA ALA A 74 -2.77 10.17 11.35
C ALA A 74 -4.25 9.77 11.56
N GLY A 75 -4.73 8.67 10.98
CA GLY A 75 -6.10 8.18 11.17
C GLY A 75 -6.28 7.08 12.22
N ASP A 76 -5.22 6.34 12.57
CA ASP A 76 -5.26 5.21 13.52
C ASP A 76 -4.63 5.60 14.87
N SER A 77 -5.13 6.70 15.44
CA SER A 77 -4.91 7.05 16.85
C SER A 77 -6.22 7.54 17.46
N VAL A 78 -7.32 6.84 17.19
CA VAL A 78 -8.50 6.86 18.05
C VAL A 78 -8.46 5.68 19.00
N ALA A 79 -7.67 5.87 20.06
CA ALA A 79 -8.01 5.48 21.42
C ALA A 79 -8.86 4.20 21.58
N ALA A 80 -8.18 3.06 21.52
CA ALA A 80 -8.42 1.99 22.48
C ALA A 80 -8.10 2.51 23.90
N GLY A 81 -9.00 3.32 24.46
CA GLY A 81 -8.91 3.90 25.80
C GLY A 81 -10.20 3.64 26.56
N GLY A 82 -10.16 2.62 27.43
CA GLY A 82 -11.32 1.95 28.01
C GLY A 82 -12.44 2.86 28.54
N ARG A 83 -13.66 2.65 28.01
CA ARG A 83 -14.89 3.04 28.71
C ARG A 83 -15.21 2.00 29.77
N SER A 84 -14.42 2.01 30.86
CA SER A 84 -14.80 1.35 32.12
C SER A 84 -15.75 2.23 32.93
N LEU A 85 -16.84 1.61 33.37
CA LEU A 85 -17.80 2.01 34.40
C LEU A 85 -17.28 2.98 35.48
N ARG A 86 -18.09 3.98 35.83
CA ARG A 86 -18.58 4.38 37.19
C ARG A 86 -19.69 5.41 36.99
N GLN A 87 -20.99 5.09 37.08
CA GLN A 87 -21.82 5.03 38.29
C GLN A 87 -21.30 5.78 39.53
N SER A 88 -22.19 6.62 40.07
CA SER A 88 -22.30 7.13 41.46
C SER A 88 -21.91 8.58 41.66
N GLY A 89 -22.89 9.37 42.12
CA GLY A 89 -22.79 10.76 42.55
C GLY A 89 -24.15 11.42 42.52
#